data_AF-A0A6G3ZDS9-F1
#
_entry.id   AF-A0A6G3ZDS9-F1
#
_cell.length_a   1.000
_cell.length_b   1.000
_cell.length_c   1.000
_cell.angle_alpha   90.00
_cell.angle_beta   90.00
_cell.angle_gamma   90.00
#
_symmetry.space_group_name_H-M   'P 1'
#
loop_
_entity.id
_entity.type
_entity.pdbx_description
1 polymer ?
#
loop_
_entity_poly.entity_id
_entity_poly.type
_entity_poly.pdbx_seq_one_letter_code
_entity_poly.pdbx_strand_id
1 'polypeptide(L)' 'FGGTFYLLTGFHGLHVLTGILLQALMLGRSFIPGNYDGGEFGVAATSLFWHFVDVIWIILFVLIYMWQ' A
#
# COMPACT_ATOMS: atom_id res chain seq x y z
N PHE A 1 8.09 -24.51 -4.15
CA PHE A 1 6.97 -23.88 -3.40
C PHE A 1 7.44 -22.79 -2.46
N GLY A 2 8.23 -23.10 -1.42
CA GLY A 2 8.63 -22.10 -0.41
C GLY A 2 9.34 -20.86 -0.98
N GLY A 3 10.31 -21.01 -1.89
CA GLY A 3 11.05 -19.87 -2.44
C GLY A 3 10.17 -18.82 -3.15
N THR A 4 9.29 -19.25 -4.06
CA THR A 4 8.36 -18.36 -4.77
C THR A 4 7.34 -17.73 -3.81
N PHE A 5 6.86 -18.51 -2.82
CA PHE A 5 5.96 -17.99 -1.78
C PHE A 5 6.59 -16.83 -1.02
N TYR A 6 7.78 -17.01 -0.44
CA TYR A 6 8.46 -15.98 0.35
C TYR A 6 8.87 -14.78 -0.49
N LEU A 7 9.23 -14.97 -1.76
CA LEU A 7 9.54 -13.88 -2.66
C LEU A 7 8.30 -13.01 -2.94
N LEU A 8 7.17 -13.61 -3.31
CA LEU A 8 5.94 -12.88 -3.64
C LEU A 8 5.33 -12.20 -2.41
N THR A 9 5.18 -12.94 -1.31
CA THR A 9 4.64 -12.38 -0.05
C THR A 9 5.58 -11.38 0.59
N GLY A 10 6.90 -11.62 0.56
CA GLY A 10 7.91 -10.69 1.07
C GLY A 10 7.94 -9.38 0.27
N PHE A 11 7.93 -9.45 -1.07
CA PHE A 11 7.87 -8.27 -1.92
C PHE A 11 6.57 -7.47 -1.69
N HIS A 12 5.44 -8.17 -1.56
CA HIS A 12 4.17 -7.53 -1.20
C HIS A 12 4.25 -6.85 0.18
N GLY A 13 4.82 -7.51 1.18
CA GLY A 13 5.04 -6.93 2.52
C GLY A 13 5.88 -5.64 2.49
N LEU A 14 6.89 -5.54 1.62
CA LEU A 14 7.64 -4.31 1.42
C LEU A 14 6.77 -3.16 0.86
N HIS A 15 5.82 -3.47 -0.03
CA HIS A 15 4.88 -2.48 -0.56
C HIS A 15 3.90 -2.01 0.50
N VAL A 16 3.38 -2.94 1.32
CA VAL A 16 2.53 -2.61 2.48
C VAL A 16 3.26 -1.68 3.43
N LEU A 17 4.50 -1.98 3.81
CA LEU A 17 5.31 -1.12 4.68
C LEU A 17 5.48 0.29 4.08
N THR A 18 5.79 0.36 2.79
CA THR A 18 5.90 1.64 2.06
C THR A 18 4.59 2.42 2.13
N GLY A 19 3.45 1.76 1.92
CA GLY A 19 2.14 2.40 1.97
C GLY A 19 1.78 2.92 3.36
N ILE A 20 2.13 2.19 4.43
CA ILE A 20 1.93 2.63 5.81
C ILE A 20 2.74 3.89 6.08
N LEU A 21 4.01 3.94 5.64
CA LEU A 21 4.86 5.11 5.79
C LEU A 21 4.29 6.32 5.04
N LEU A 22 3.81 6.13 3.80
CA LEU A 22 3.18 7.20 3.03
C LEU A 22 1.90 7.72 3.72
N GLN A 23 1.04 6.84 4.24
CA GLN A 23 -0.15 7.24 5.01
C GLN A 23 0.20 7.96 6.31
N ALA A 24 1.22 7.50 7.03
CA ALA A 24 1.70 8.16 8.24
C ALA A 24 2.22 9.58 7.94
N LEU A 25 2.92 9.76 6.81
CA LEU A 25 3.35 11.07 6.35
C LEU A 25 2.16 11.97 5.99
N MET A 26 1.17 11.46 5.27
CA MET A 26 -0.04 12.22 4.94
C MET A 26 -0.85 12.58 6.19
N LEU A 27 -0.95 11.65 7.16
CA LEU A 27 -1.57 11.91 8.46
C LEU A 27 -0.82 13.01 9.22
N GLY A 28 0.51 12.95 9.28
CA GLY A 28 1.33 14.00 9.88
C GLY A 28 1.10 15.37 9.24
N ARG A 29 1.05 15.42 7.90
CA ARG A 29 0.77 16.66 7.15
C ARG A 29 -0.65 17.18 7.35
N SER A 30 -1.61 16.31 7.66
CA SER A 30 -3.01 16.70 7.87
C SER A 30 -3.22 17.63 9.06
N PHE A 31 -2.29 17.61 10.03
CA PHE A 31 -2.32 18.50 11.20
C PHE A 31 -1.76 19.91 10.92
N ILE A 32 -1.18 20.15 9.73
CA ILE A 32 -0.65 21.45 9.34
C ILE A 32 -1.79 22.31 8.74
N PRO A 33 -2.13 23.47 9.33
CA PRO A 33 -3.17 24.35 8.80
C PRO A 33 -2.86 24.80 7.37
N GLY A 34 -3.85 24.75 6.48
CA GLY A 34 -3.73 25.18 5.08
C GLY A 34 -2.90 24.25 4.17
N ASN A 35 -2.47 23.07 4.66
CA ASN A 35 -1.61 22.16 3.89
C ASN A 35 -2.25 21.60 2.60
N TYR A 36 -3.58 21.71 2.44
CA TYR A 36 -4.31 21.22 1.27
C TYR A 36 -4.93 22.33 0.42
N ASP A 37 -4.67 23.61 0.74
CA ASP A 37 -5.26 24.74 0.01
C ASP A 37 -4.78 24.81 -1.45
N GLY A 38 -3.60 24.24 -1.73
CA GLY A 38 -3.05 24.07 -3.08
C GLY A 38 -3.41 22.74 -3.75
N GLY A 39 -4.27 21.92 -3.12
CA GLY A 39 -4.71 20.62 -3.62
C GLY A 39 -4.18 19.42 -2.81
N GLU A 40 -4.89 18.30 -2.97
CA GLU A 40 -4.70 17.08 -2.17
C GLU A 40 -4.05 15.92 -2.95
N PHE A 41 -3.30 16.24 -4.02
CA PHE A 41 -2.70 15.23 -4.90
C PHE A 41 -1.87 14.18 -4.15
N GLY A 42 -1.10 14.58 -3.13
CA GLY A 42 -0.32 13.64 -2.32
C GLY A 42 -1.19 12.63 -1.57
N VAL A 43 -2.37 13.04 -1.10
CA VAL A 43 -3.34 12.16 -0.44
C VAL A 43 -3.98 11.23 -1.47
N ALA A 44 -4.41 11.77 -2.61
CA ALA A 44 -5.00 10.98 -3.70
C ALA A 44 -4.03 9.93 -4.25
N ALA A 45 -2.76 10.29 -4.48
CA ALA A 45 -1.72 9.37 -4.93
C ALA A 45 -1.42 8.29 -3.88
N THR A 46 -1.37 8.66 -2.60
CA THR A 46 -1.16 7.71 -1.49
C THR A 46 -2.33 6.75 -1.36
N SER A 47 -3.57 7.24 -1.50
CA SER A 47 -4.78 6.42 -1.51
C SER A 47 -4.77 5.44 -2.69
N LEU A 48 -4.44 5.91 -3.90
CA LEU A 48 -4.37 5.05 -5.08
C LEU A 48 -3.29 3.97 -4.93
N PHE A 49 -2.13 4.32 -4.37
CA PHE A 49 -1.09 3.35 -4.04
C PHE A 49 -1.60 2.28 -3.07
N TRP A 50 -2.34 2.68 -2.02
CA TRP A 50 -2.87 1.73 -1.05
C TRP A 50 -3.89 0.75 -1.65
N HIS A 51 -4.80 1.25 -2.49
CA HIS A 51 -5.77 0.41 -3.20
C HIS A 51 -5.08 -0.56 -4.18
N PHE A 52 -4.02 -0.12 -4.86
CA PHE A 52 -3.20 -1.02 -5.68
C PHE A 52 -2.62 -2.18 -4.86
N VAL A 53 -2.05 -1.88 -3.68
CA VAL A 53 -1.51 -2.89 -2.79
C VAL A 53 -2.60 -3.88 -2.36
N ASP A 54 -3.78 -3.40 -1.96
CA ASP A 54 -4.90 -4.24 -1.55
C ASP A 54 -5.36 -5.21 -2.66
N VAL A 55 -5.53 -4.71 -3.89
CA VAL A 55 -5.92 -5.53 -5.04
C VAL A 55 -4.89 -6.64 -5.34
N ILE A 56 -3.61 -6.31 -5.30
CA ILE A 56 -2.54 -7.31 -5.49
C ILE A 56 -2.57 -8.36 -4.39
N TRP A 57 -2.87 -7.96 -3.15
CA TRP A 57 -2.99 -8.91 -2.04
C TRP A 57 -4.12 -9.91 -2.26
N ILE A 58 -5.30 -9.46 -2.68
CA ILE A 58 -6.44 -10.33 -2.96
C ILE A 58 -6.09 -11.36 -4.04
N ILE A 59 -5.42 -10.93 -5.12
CA ILE A 59 -4.98 -11.83 -6.20
C ILE A 59 -3.96 -12.85 -5.67
N LEU A 60 -2.94 -12.40 -4.92
CA LEU A 60 -1.94 -13.28 -4.33
C LEU A 60 -2.58 -14.26 -3.34
N PHE A 61 -3.56 -13.83 -2.55
CA PHE A 61 -4.25 -14.67 -1.59
C PHE A 61 -4.97 -15.83 -2.28
N VAL A 62 -5.77 -15.54 -3.31
CA VAL A 62 -6.48 -16.57 -4.09
C VAL A 62 -5.49 -17.51 -4.74
N LEU A 63 -4.45 -16.97 -5.38
CA LEU A 63 -3.44 -17.79 -6.06
C LEU A 63 -2.71 -18.70 -5.09
N ILE A 64 -2.22 -18.19 -3.96
CA ILE A 64 -1.31 -18.89 -3.03
C ILE A 64 -2.03 -19.76 -1.99
N TYR A 65 -3.21 -19.35 -1.53
CA TYR A 65 -3.90 -20.03 -0.42
C TYR A 65 -5.13 -20.83 -0.87
N MET A 66 -5.73 -20.52 -2.01
CA MET A 66 -6.93 -21.22 -2.49
C MET A 66 -6.67 -22.15 -3.68
N TRP A 67 -5.83 -21.73 -4.63
CA TRP A 67 -5.60 -22.48 -5.88
C TRP A 67 -4.41 -23.44 -5.81
N GLN A 68 -3.44 -23.19 -4.93
CA GLN A 68 -2.35 -24.15 -4.67
C GLN A 68 -2.87 -25.31 -3.82
#